data_AF-A0A7W1M0S7-F1
#
_entry.id   AF-A0A7W1M0S7-F1
#
_cell.length_a   1.000
_cell.length_b   1.000
_cell.length_c   1.000
_cell.angle_alpha   90.00
_cell.angle_beta   90.00
_cell.angle_gamma   90.00
#
_symmetry.space_group_name_H-M   'P 1'
#
loop_
_entity.id
_entity.type
_entity.pdbx_description
1 polymer ?
#
loop_
_entity_poly.entity_id
_entity_poly.type
_entity_poly.pdbx_seq_one_letter_code
_entity_poly.pdbx_strand_id
1 'polypeptide(L)'
;MPRLVQRDRLLRVAVAQRRSAPALALSVEQACEALGVSWDTWRAHIEPDVRLVRLGRRKLIPVSELQAWLDRHAESVGVGE
;
A
#
# COMPACT_ATOMS: atom_id res chain seq x y z
N MET A 1 -44.00 -24.81 11.50
CA MET A 1 -42.83 -24.91 10.61
C MET A 1 -41.81 -23.85 10.99
N PRO A 2 -40.92 -24.12 11.96
CA PRO A 2 -39.93 -23.14 12.40
C PRO A 2 -38.82 -23.04 11.35
N ARG A 3 -38.50 -21.81 10.92
CA ARG A 3 -37.41 -21.52 9.99
C ARG A 3 -36.10 -21.96 10.63
N LEU A 4 -35.47 -22.94 9.98
CA LEU A 4 -34.16 -23.47 10.35
C LEU A 4 -33.15 -22.34 10.55
N VAL A 5 -32.56 -22.38 11.75
CA VAL A 5 -31.11 -22.41 11.96
C VAL A 5 -30.36 -21.22 11.34
N GLN A 6 -30.11 -20.23 12.20
CA GLN A 6 -28.75 -19.84 12.52
C GLN A 6 -27.88 -19.51 11.28
N ARG A 7 -27.93 -18.26 10.82
CA ARG A 7 -26.90 -17.67 9.94
C ARG A 7 -25.59 -17.43 10.70
N ASP A 8 -25.15 -18.42 11.48
CA ASP A 8 -23.86 -18.48 12.20
C ASP A 8 -22.71 -18.81 11.24
N ARG A 9 -22.58 -18.01 10.18
CA ARG A 9 -21.41 -18.07 9.31
C ARG A 9 -20.94 -16.69 8.90
N LEU A 10 -20.89 -15.79 9.88
CA LEU A 10 -19.84 -14.78 9.92
C LEU A 10 -18.53 -15.55 10.06
N LEU A 11 -17.98 -16.02 8.93
CA LEU A 11 -16.59 -16.44 8.83
C LEU A 11 -15.74 -15.19 9.07
N ARG A 12 -15.60 -14.81 10.34
CA ARG A 12 -14.39 -14.15 10.81
C ARG A 12 -13.29 -15.19 10.57
N VAL A 13 -12.71 -15.14 9.38
CA VAL A 13 -11.36 -15.65 9.18
C VAL A 13 -10.50 -14.77 10.06
N ALA A 14 -10.37 -15.15 11.33
CA ALA A 14 -9.29 -14.68 12.17
C ALA A 14 -8.03 -15.25 11.51
N VAL A 15 -7.52 -14.53 10.51
CA VAL A 15 -6.15 -14.70 10.04
C VAL A 15 -5.32 -14.58 11.30
N ALA A 16 -4.74 -15.70 11.73
CA ALA A 16 -3.81 -15.70 12.83
C ALA A 16 -2.83 -14.57 12.56
N GLN A 17 -2.88 -13.51 13.39
CA GLN A 17 -1.96 -12.39 13.31
C GLN A 17 -0.58 -12.96 13.63
N ARG A 18 0.09 -13.54 12.62
CA ARG A 18 1.53 -13.72 12.68
C ARG A 18 2.04 -12.31 12.96
N ARG A 19 2.71 -12.12 14.09
CA ARG A 19 3.49 -10.90 14.33
C ARG A 19 4.59 -10.87 13.28
N SER A 20 4.24 -10.45 12.07
CA SER A 20 5.19 -10.08 11.06
C SER A 20 5.80 -8.78 11.55
N ALA A 21 7.13 -8.70 11.57
CA ALA A 21 7.80 -7.43 11.72
C ALA A 21 7.19 -6.43 10.72
N PRO A 22 7.03 -5.14 11.09
CA PRO A 22 6.55 -4.13 10.16
C PRO A 22 7.38 -4.11 8.88
N ALA A 23 6.73 -3.98 7.73
CA ALA A 23 7.44 -3.85 6.46
C ALA A 23 8.17 -2.51 6.43
N LEU A 24 9.50 -2.54 6.28
CA LEU A 24 10.33 -1.33 6.16
C LEU A 24 10.41 -0.83 4.71
N ALA A 25 10.14 -1.71 3.74
CA ALA A 25 10.13 -1.40 2.32
C ALA A 25 9.10 -2.26 1.58
N LEU A 26 8.59 -1.74 0.47
CA LEU A 26 7.62 -2.37 -0.43
C LEU A 26 8.29 -2.76 -1.74
N SER A 27 7.85 -3.85 -2.38
CA SER A 27 8.14 -4.06 -3.80
C SER A 27 7.47 -2.98 -4.66
N VAL A 28 7.82 -2.90 -5.95
CA VAL A 28 7.12 -2.00 -6.88
C VAL A 28 5.64 -2.31 -6.94
N GLU A 29 5.27 -3.59 -7.00
CA GLU A 29 3.85 -4.02 -7.02
C GLU A 29 3.11 -3.58 -5.76
N GLN A 30 3.71 -3.80 -4.59
CA GLN A 30 3.14 -3.37 -3.31
C GLN A 30 3.05 -1.84 -3.18
N ALA A 31 4.03 -1.11 -3.72
CA ALA A 31 4.01 0.35 -3.75
C ALA A 31 2.90 0.87 -4.67
N CYS A 32 2.72 0.27 -5.85
CA CYS A 32 1.59 0.58 -6.74
C CYS A 32 0.25 0.34 -6.04
N GLU A 33 0.09 -0.81 -5.38
CA GLU A 33 -1.11 -1.15 -4.62
C GLU A 33 -1.36 -0.15 -3.48
N ALA A 34 -0.33 0.17 -2.70
CA ALA A 34 -0.44 1.10 -1.57
C ALA A 34 -0.80 2.53 -1.99
N LEU A 35 -0.33 2.98 -3.16
CA LEU A 35 -0.63 4.30 -3.72
C LEU A 35 -1.90 4.32 -4.58
N GLY A 36 -2.47 3.15 -4.90
CA GLY A 36 -3.63 3.05 -5.79
C GLY A 36 -3.34 3.43 -7.25
N VAL A 37 -2.12 3.16 -7.73
CA VAL A 37 -1.68 3.54 -9.09
C VAL A 37 -1.34 2.33 -9.95
N SER A 38 -1.42 2.50 -11.27
CA SER A 38 -0.98 1.47 -12.23
C SER A 38 0.55 1.39 -12.29
N TRP A 39 1.07 0.28 -12.82
CA TRP A 39 2.52 0.14 -13.07
C TRP A 39 3.05 1.16 -14.08
N ASP A 40 2.25 1.50 -15.10
CA ASP A 40 2.64 2.51 -16.10
C ASP A 40 2.74 3.89 -15.44
N THR A 41 1.77 4.25 -14.59
CA THR A 41 1.81 5.49 -13.80
C THR A 41 3.03 5.52 -12.89
N TRP A 42 3.31 4.42 -12.18
CA TRP A 42 4.51 4.28 -11.35
C TRP A 42 5.77 4.55 -12.15
N ARG A 43 5.96 3.86 -13.27
CA ARG A 43 7.19 3.93 -14.07
C ARG A 43 7.39 5.32 -14.70
N ALA A 44 6.31 5.97 -15.12
CA ALA A 44 6.38 7.26 -15.78
C ALA A 44 6.50 8.45 -14.82
N HIS A 45 5.84 8.39 -13.66
CA HIS A 45 5.62 9.58 -12.83
C HIS A 45 6.11 9.47 -11.39
N ILE A 46 6.49 8.28 -10.92
CA ILE A 46 6.84 8.08 -9.49
C ILE A 46 8.25 7.50 -9.36
N GLU A 47 8.57 6.44 -10.09
CA GLU A 47 9.87 5.75 -10.03
C GLU A 47 11.07 6.69 -10.21
N PRO A 48 11.05 7.68 -11.12
CA PRO A 48 12.17 8.62 -11.30
C PRO A 48 12.47 9.47 -10.05
N ASP A 49 11.48 9.70 -9.19
CA ASP A 49 11.52 10.70 -8.11
C ASP A 49 11.58 10.08 -6.70
N VAL A 50 11.62 8.75 -6.61
CA VAL A 50 11.73 8.01 -5.35
C VAL A 50 13.08 7.31 -5.21
N ARG A 51 13.65 7.37 -4.01
CA ARG A 51 14.81 6.54 -3.66
C ARG A 51 14.38 5.08 -3.50
N LEU A 52 15.19 4.16 -4.04
CA LEU A 52 14.94 2.73 -3.94
C LEU A 52 16.22 1.93 -3.75
N VAL A 53 16.06 0.74 -3.19
CA VAL A 53 17.12 -0.26 -3.02
C VAL A 53 17.00 -1.29 -4.14
N ARG A 54 18.11 -1.53 -4.84
CA ARG A 54 18.21 -2.59 -5.85
C ARG A 54 18.75 -3.86 -5.20
N LEU A 55 17.99 -4.94 -5.26
CA LEU A 55 18.43 -6.28 -4.84
C LEU A 55 18.32 -7.24 -6.04
N GLY A 56 19.40 -7.31 -6.83
CA GLY A 56 19.41 -8.03 -8.10
C GLY A 56 18.35 -7.49 -9.06
N ARG A 57 17.37 -8.34 -9.40
CA ARG A 57 16.24 -7.97 -10.27
C ARG A 57 15.08 -7.29 -9.53
N ARG A 58 15.11 -7.26 -8.19
CA ARG A 58 14.06 -6.66 -7.36
C ARG A 58 14.40 -5.22 -7.03
N LYS A 59 13.36 -4.38 -6.94
CA LYS A 59 13.41 -3.04 -6.38
C LYS A 59 12.59 -3.03 -5.11
N LEU A 60 13.14 -2.44 -4.05
CA LEU A 60 12.47 -2.23 -2.78
C LEU A 60 12.44 -0.74 -2.49
N ILE A 61 11.26 -0.20 -2.19
CA ILE A 61 11.03 1.21 -1.93
C ILE A 61 10.79 1.38 -0.44
N PRO A 62 11.62 2.13 0.29
CA PRO A 62 11.40 2.39 1.70
C PRO A 62 10.03 3.01 1.93
N VAL A 63 9.31 2.57 2.97
CA VAL A 63 7.99 3.14 3.32
C VAL A 63 8.13 4.64 3.63
N SER A 64 9.21 5.02 4.31
CA SER A 64 9.51 6.43 4.61
C SER A 64 9.76 7.27 3.36
N GLU A 65 10.27 6.67 2.28
CA GLU A 65 10.45 7.39 1.02
C GLU A 65 9.11 7.65 0.34
N LEU A 66 8.20 6.66 0.33
CA LEU A 66 6.85 6.84 -0.22
C LEU A 66 6.09 7.94 0.53
N GLN A 67 6.19 7.97 1.86
CA GLN A 67 5.64 9.04 2.69
C GLN A 67 6.22 10.40 2.31
N ALA A 68 7.56 10.51 2.27
CA ALA A 68 8.22 11.75 1.90
C ALA A 68 7.92 12.19 0.47
N TRP A 69 7.71 11.25 -0.46
CA TRP A 69 7.30 11.55 -1.83
C TRP A 69 5.89 12.14 -1.87
N LEU A 70 4.94 11.54 -1.13
CA LEU A 70 3.58 12.09 -1.00
C LEU A 70 3.61 13.50 -0.44
N ASP A 71 4.38 13.76 0.63
CA ASP A 71 4.51 15.08 1.23
C ASP A 71 5.08 16.12 0.24
N ARG A 72 6.05 15.73 -0.60
CA ARG A 72 6.64 16.62 -1.62
C ARG A 72 5.69 16.96 -2.76
N HIS A 73 4.76 16.06 -3.10
CA HIS A 73 3.85 16.21 -4.25
C HIS A 73 2.42 16.58 -3.83
N ALA A 74 2.14 16.63 -2.53
CA ALA A 74 0.85 17.04 -2.02
C ALA A 74 0.61 18.53 -2.32
N GLU A 75 -0.55 18.81 -2.89
CA GLU A 75 -1.03 20.18 -3.06
C GLU A 75 -1.92 20.57 -1.88
N SER A 76 -1.77 21.80 -1.40
CA SER A 76 -2.71 22.36 -0.42
C SER A 76 -3.93 22.89 -1.15
N VAL A 77 -5.07 22.24 -1.00
CA VAL A 77 -6.36 22.82 -1.41
C VAL A 77 -6.72 23.83 -0.32
N GLY A 78 -6.45 25.10 -0.57
CA GLY A 78 -6.76 26.17 0.38
C GLY A 78 -8.21 26.08 0.87
N VAL A 79 -8.41 26.17 2.18
CA VAL A 79 -9.74 26.49 2.72
C VAL A 79 -10.02 27.91 2.25
N GLY A 80 -10.94 28.06 1.30
CA GLY A 80 -11.31 29.37 0.78
C GLY A 80 -11.67 30.34 1.91
N GLU A 81 -11.07 31.53 1.85
CA GLU A 81 -11.54 32.73 2.56
C GLU A 81 -12.92 33.15 2.05
#